data_AF-A0A0U5AM13-F1
#
_entry.id   AF-A0A0U5AM13-F1
#
_cell.length_a   1.000
_cell.length_b   1.000
_cell.length_c   1.000
_cell.angle_alpha   90.00
_cell.angle_beta   90.00
_cell.angle_gamma   90.00
#
_symmetry.space_group_name_H-M   'P 1'
#
loop_
_entity.id
_entity.type
_entity.pdbx_description
1 polymer ?
#
loop_
_entity_poly.entity_id
_entity_poly.type
_entity_poly.pdbx_seq_one_letter_code
_entity_poly.pdbx_strand_id
1 'polypeptide(L)'
;LHADAHDFDSQTKSLEEVSRKIFSAHFGQLSIIFLWISGMHFHGAYFSNYLAWLNNPIIIKPSAQVVWPIVGQEILNADVGGNFQGIQITSGFFQLWRAEGITSEIELYWTAIGGLIMSALMLFGGWFHYHKAAPKLEWFQNAESMLNHHLSGLLGLGCLAWSGHQIHVALPINKLLDGGVASQEIPLPYEFLINRELIAQLYPSFNKGLVPFFSFNWNEYSDFLTFKGGLNPITGGLWLSDIAHHHLALAVLFLFAGHMYRTNWGIGHNMKEILEAHKGPFTGKGHSGLYEILTTSWHAQLAINLAMIGSLSIIVAHHMYAMPPYPYIATDYPTELSLFTHHMWIGGFCVVGGAAHGAIFMVRDYNPAKNYDNLLDRVVRHRDSIISHLNWVCIFLGFHSFGLYIHNDTMRALGRAPDMFSDTGIPLKPIFAQMIQNFHLLAPTSTAPNTLATSSYIFGGDIVSVGSKIAIMPMKLSTADFLVHHIHAFTIHVTVLILLKGVLYARSSKLIP
;
A
#
# COMPACT_ATOMS: atom_id res chain seq x y z
N LEU A 1 30.47 3.64 -16.03
CA LEU A 1 30.30 4.82 -15.12
C LEU A 1 28.87 4.91 -14.60
N HIS A 2 27.86 5.26 -15.41
CA HIS A 2 26.48 5.38 -14.91
C HIS A 2 25.85 4.02 -14.53
N ALA A 3 26.08 2.96 -15.32
CA ALA A 3 25.49 1.64 -15.07
C ALA A 3 26.00 0.97 -13.78
N ASP A 4 27.24 1.28 -13.37
CA ASP A 4 27.94 0.61 -12.26
C ASP A 4 27.98 1.46 -10.97
N ALA A 5 27.38 2.66 -10.99
CA ALA A 5 27.48 3.62 -9.90
C ALA A 5 26.91 3.09 -8.58
N HIS A 6 25.80 2.33 -8.65
CA HIS A 6 25.12 1.74 -7.50
C HIS A 6 25.30 0.22 -7.38
N ASP A 7 26.17 -0.37 -8.21
CA ASP A 7 26.56 -1.78 -8.09
C ASP A 7 27.66 -1.92 -7.02
N PHE A 8 27.31 -1.67 -5.76
CA PHE A 8 28.29 -1.46 -4.69
C PHE A 8 29.18 -2.68 -4.39
N ASP A 9 28.67 -3.89 -4.59
CA ASP A 9 29.38 -5.15 -4.37
C ASP A 9 30.40 -5.47 -5.48
N SER A 10 30.27 -4.90 -6.69
CA SER A 10 31.32 -4.96 -7.70
C SER A 10 32.47 -3.98 -7.45
N GLN A 11 32.21 -2.92 -6.68
CA GLN A 11 33.21 -1.91 -6.31
C GLN A 11 34.13 -2.38 -5.15
N THR A 12 33.62 -3.21 -4.23
CA THR A 12 34.36 -3.69 -3.06
C THR A 12 33.86 -5.07 -2.62
N LYS A 13 34.77 -5.92 -2.14
CA LYS A 13 34.41 -7.24 -1.58
C LYS A 13 34.04 -7.19 -0.09
N SER A 14 34.14 -6.03 0.54
CA SER A 14 33.83 -5.86 1.96
C SER A 14 32.32 -5.73 2.16
N LEU A 15 31.67 -6.77 2.69
CA LEU A 15 30.23 -6.74 3.01
C LEU A 15 29.90 -5.58 3.97
N GLU A 16 30.76 -5.30 4.93
CA GLU A 16 30.59 -4.19 5.86
C GLU A 16 30.58 -2.82 5.17
N GLU A 17 31.48 -2.63 4.18
CA GLU A 17 31.51 -1.39 3.39
C GLU A 17 30.27 -1.26 2.51
N VAL A 18 29.84 -2.35 1.87
CA VAL A 18 28.59 -2.40 1.09
C VAL A 18 27.39 -2.05 1.97
N SER A 19 27.27 -2.64 3.17
CA SER A 19 26.22 -2.34 4.15
C SER A 19 26.18 -0.85 4.51
N ARG A 20 27.35 -0.22 4.73
CA ARG A 20 27.46 1.21 5.03
C ARG A 20 27.00 2.08 3.86
N LYS A 21 27.42 1.75 2.63
CA LYS A 21 26.98 2.47 1.42
C LYS A 21 25.47 2.38 1.23
N ILE A 22 24.90 1.18 1.39
CA ILE A 22 23.45 0.95 1.31
C ILE A 22 22.71 1.78 2.37
N PHE A 23 23.15 1.72 3.62
CA PHE A 23 22.52 2.44 4.71
C PHE A 23 22.54 3.97 4.50
N SER A 24 23.67 4.51 4.07
CA SER A 24 23.79 5.93 3.70
C SER A 24 22.90 6.29 2.50
N ALA A 25 22.81 5.41 1.49
CA ALA A 25 21.98 5.64 0.32
C ALA A 25 20.48 5.63 0.67
N HIS A 26 20.05 4.81 1.64
CA HIS A 26 18.67 4.83 2.14
C HIS A 26 18.30 6.20 2.73
N PHE A 27 19.19 6.83 3.50
CA PHE A 27 19.00 8.21 3.97
C PHE A 27 18.92 9.22 2.83
N GLY A 28 19.77 9.07 1.80
CA GLY A 28 19.69 9.89 0.59
C GLY A 28 18.33 9.77 -0.10
N GLN A 29 17.82 8.55 -0.26
CA GLN A 29 16.49 8.31 -0.84
C GLN A 29 15.37 8.91 0.03
N LEU A 30 15.43 8.75 1.36
CA LEU A 30 14.46 9.36 2.28
C LEU A 30 14.47 10.88 2.20
N SER A 31 15.63 11.50 2.04
CA SER A 31 15.72 12.95 1.81
C SER A 31 14.97 13.39 0.56
N ILE A 32 15.13 12.66 -0.55
CA ILE A 32 14.42 12.97 -1.81
C ILE A 32 12.91 12.80 -1.63
N ILE A 33 12.46 11.76 -0.91
CA ILE A 33 11.05 11.55 -0.60
C ILE A 33 10.50 12.72 0.23
N PHE A 34 11.18 13.13 1.30
CA PHE A 34 10.76 14.27 2.12
C PHE A 34 10.76 15.59 1.35
N LEU A 35 11.73 15.80 0.46
CA LEU A 35 11.77 16.97 -0.41
C LEU A 35 10.58 16.98 -1.37
N TRP A 36 10.25 15.84 -1.96
CA TRP A 36 9.07 15.70 -2.81
C TRP A 36 7.77 15.96 -2.02
N ILE A 37 7.60 15.36 -0.84
CA ILE A 37 6.44 15.62 0.04
C ILE A 37 6.35 17.10 0.41
N SER A 38 7.47 17.72 0.77
CA SER A 38 7.56 19.15 1.05
C SER A 38 7.10 19.99 -0.14
N GLY A 39 7.56 19.66 -1.35
CA GLY A 39 7.12 20.30 -2.58
C GLY A 39 5.62 20.18 -2.80
N MET A 40 5.02 19.00 -2.57
CA MET A 40 3.58 18.81 -2.75
C MET A 40 2.76 19.71 -1.81
N HIS A 41 3.17 19.83 -0.54
CA HIS A 41 2.52 20.72 0.43
C HIS A 41 2.75 22.20 0.10
N PHE A 42 3.95 22.57 -0.34
CA PHE A 42 4.27 23.95 -0.73
C PHE A 42 3.44 24.40 -1.94
N HIS A 43 3.30 23.54 -2.94
CA HIS A 43 2.43 23.78 -4.09
C HIS A 43 0.97 23.91 -3.67
N GLY A 44 0.51 23.08 -2.73
CA GLY A 44 -0.79 23.21 -2.09
C GLY A 44 -0.99 24.57 -1.39
N ALA A 45 0.02 25.07 -0.71
CA ALA A 45 -0.07 26.32 0.04
C ALA A 45 -0.09 27.58 -0.84
N TYR A 46 0.64 27.60 -1.97
CA TYR A 46 0.84 28.83 -2.76
C TYR A 46 0.23 28.85 -4.15
N PHE A 47 0.04 27.68 -4.77
CA PHE A 47 -0.31 27.58 -6.20
C PHE A 47 -1.54 26.71 -6.40
N SER A 48 -2.48 26.73 -5.46
CA SER A 48 -3.62 25.82 -5.45
C SER A 48 -4.93 26.54 -5.17
N ASN A 49 -6.04 25.84 -5.44
CA ASN A 49 -7.38 26.26 -5.05
C ASN A 49 -7.91 25.47 -3.84
N TYR A 50 -7.03 25.03 -2.93
CA TYR A 50 -7.39 24.12 -1.83
C TYR A 50 -8.52 24.66 -0.94
N LEU A 51 -8.47 25.92 -0.51
CA LEU A 51 -9.52 26.52 0.32
C LEU A 51 -10.86 26.62 -0.42
N ALA A 52 -10.83 26.99 -1.69
CA ALA A 52 -12.04 27.03 -2.51
C ALA A 52 -12.63 25.63 -2.66
N TRP A 53 -11.79 24.64 -2.95
CA TRP A 53 -12.19 23.24 -3.02
C TRP A 53 -12.75 22.74 -1.69
N LEU A 54 -12.14 23.07 -0.54
CA LEU A 54 -12.58 22.64 0.78
C LEU A 54 -14.00 23.11 1.09
N ASN A 55 -14.37 24.31 0.62
CA ASN A 55 -15.71 24.89 0.77
C ASN A 55 -16.73 24.30 -0.23
N ASN A 56 -16.30 23.76 -1.37
CA ASN A 56 -17.19 23.10 -2.33
C ASN A 56 -16.51 21.94 -3.08
N PRO A 57 -16.29 20.80 -2.37
CA PRO A 57 -15.47 19.69 -2.89
C PRO A 57 -16.17 18.86 -3.96
N ILE A 58 -17.48 19.05 -4.14
CA ILE A 58 -18.28 18.31 -5.14
C ILE A 58 -18.10 18.93 -6.53
N ILE A 59 -18.11 20.27 -6.62
CA ILE A 59 -18.12 21.01 -7.89
C ILE A 59 -16.69 21.38 -8.31
N ILE A 60 -15.92 21.99 -7.40
CA ILE A 60 -14.58 22.50 -7.71
C ILE A 60 -13.62 21.34 -7.94
N LYS A 61 -12.73 21.48 -8.92
CA LYS A 61 -11.72 20.47 -9.24
C LYS A 61 -10.41 20.79 -8.53
N PRO A 62 -9.72 19.81 -7.95
CA PRO A 62 -8.45 20.06 -7.27
C PRO A 62 -7.38 20.49 -8.29
N SER A 63 -6.69 21.60 -8.01
CA SER A 63 -5.59 22.11 -8.81
C SER A 63 -4.49 22.67 -7.91
N ALA A 64 -3.23 22.34 -8.19
CA ALA A 64 -2.06 22.78 -7.41
C ALA A 64 -0.84 23.10 -8.30
N GLN A 65 -1.06 23.32 -9.59
CA GLN A 65 0.00 23.64 -10.54
C GLN A 65 -0.49 24.71 -11.52
N VAL A 66 0.29 25.78 -11.65
CA VAL A 66 0.02 26.91 -12.55
C VAL A 66 1.19 27.05 -13.51
N VAL A 67 0.87 27.21 -14.80
CA VAL A 67 1.83 27.34 -15.89
C VAL A 67 2.11 28.81 -16.19
N TRP A 68 3.38 29.18 -16.35
CA TRP A 68 3.75 30.55 -16.73
C TRP A 68 3.38 30.88 -18.18
N PRO A 69 2.90 32.11 -18.47
CA PRO A 69 2.46 32.55 -19.79
C PRO A 69 3.63 33.02 -20.67
N ILE A 70 4.42 32.08 -21.19
CA ILE A 70 5.61 32.40 -21.99
C ILE A 70 5.35 32.25 -23.50
N VAL A 71 4.77 31.12 -23.91
CA VAL A 71 4.67 30.71 -25.32
C VAL A 71 3.26 30.28 -25.74
N GLY A 72 2.22 30.73 -25.04
CA GLY A 72 0.85 30.26 -25.24
C GLY A 72 0.51 28.99 -24.43
N GLN A 73 1.47 28.49 -23.64
CA GLN A 73 1.28 27.31 -22.79
C GLN A 73 0.35 27.56 -21.59
N GLU A 74 0.02 28.82 -21.29
CA GLU A 74 -1.00 29.19 -20.31
C GLU A 74 -2.40 28.70 -20.69
N ILE A 75 -2.61 28.24 -21.94
CA ILE A 75 -3.82 27.48 -22.32
C ILE A 75 -4.04 26.23 -21.45
N LEU A 76 -2.99 25.71 -20.81
CA LEU A 76 -3.06 24.60 -19.85
C LEU A 76 -3.66 25.02 -18.51
N ASN A 77 -3.71 26.32 -18.18
CA ASN A 77 -4.37 26.82 -16.98
C ASN A 77 -5.89 26.88 -17.23
N ALA A 78 -6.54 25.71 -17.17
CA ALA A 78 -7.97 25.59 -17.36
C ALA A 78 -8.74 26.18 -16.16
N ASP A 79 -9.96 26.66 -16.39
CA ASP A 79 -10.87 27.02 -15.32
C ASP A 79 -11.32 25.75 -14.58
N VAL A 80 -10.86 25.62 -13.33
CA VAL A 80 -11.15 24.49 -12.43
C VAL A 80 -12.20 24.85 -11.36
N GLY A 81 -12.78 26.05 -11.44
CA GLY A 81 -13.68 26.61 -10.45
C GLY A 81 -12.96 27.25 -9.26
N GLY A 82 -13.72 27.95 -8.41
CA GLY A 82 -13.18 28.67 -7.26
C GLY A 82 -12.38 29.93 -7.62
N ASN A 83 -12.69 30.55 -8.77
CA ASN A 83 -11.94 31.68 -9.35
C ASN A 83 -10.44 31.39 -9.54
N PHE A 84 -10.11 30.13 -9.85
CA PHE A 84 -8.74 29.67 -10.03
C PHE A 84 -8.56 29.02 -11.41
N GLN A 85 -7.42 29.30 -12.03
CA GLN A 85 -7.01 28.70 -13.30
C GLN A 85 -5.69 27.97 -13.13
N GLY A 86 -5.65 26.72 -13.54
CA GLY A 86 -4.48 25.86 -13.37
C GLY A 86 -4.68 24.48 -13.95
N ILE A 87 -3.71 23.60 -13.72
CA ILE A 87 -3.78 22.20 -14.13
C ILE A 87 -4.55 21.44 -13.06
N GLN A 88 -5.60 20.72 -13.46
CA GLN A 88 -6.29 19.78 -12.56
C GLN A 88 -5.32 18.66 -12.17
N ILE A 89 -5.17 18.42 -10.87
CA ILE A 89 -4.33 17.33 -10.34
C ILE A 89 -5.19 16.08 -10.08
N THR A 90 -4.57 14.90 -10.16
CA THR A 90 -5.23 13.60 -9.92
C THR A 90 -4.51 12.75 -8.88
N SER A 91 -3.67 13.38 -8.05
CA SER A 91 -2.86 12.75 -7.02
C SER A 91 -3.61 12.51 -5.69
N GLY A 92 -4.80 13.11 -5.52
CA GLY A 92 -5.61 12.93 -4.32
C GLY A 92 -5.15 13.69 -3.07
N PHE A 93 -4.19 14.62 -3.19
CA PHE A 93 -3.66 15.36 -2.04
C PHE A 93 -4.72 16.21 -1.32
N PHE A 94 -5.69 16.77 -2.04
CA PHE A 94 -6.73 17.61 -1.42
C PHE A 94 -7.64 16.79 -0.49
N GLN A 95 -8.04 15.60 -0.93
CA GLN A 95 -8.82 14.66 -0.14
C GLN A 95 -8.05 14.14 1.07
N LEU A 96 -6.74 13.89 0.90
CA LEU A 96 -5.83 13.51 1.98
C LEU A 96 -5.71 14.63 3.02
N TRP A 97 -5.39 15.86 2.63
CA TRP A 97 -5.27 16.99 3.55
C TRP A 97 -6.56 17.29 4.31
N ARG A 98 -7.72 17.19 3.63
CA ARG A 98 -9.01 17.28 4.33
C ARG A 98 -9.16 16.18 5.38
N ALA A 99 -8.81 14.94 5.05
CA ALA A 99 -8.88 13.82 5.99
C ALA A 99 -7.92 13.98 7.18
N GLU A 100 -6.88 14.78 7.04
CA GLU A 100 -5.94 15.14 8.12
C GLU A 100 -6.48 16.27 9.02
N GLY A 101 -7.52 16.98 8.58
CA GLY A 101 -8.07 18.12 9.29
C GLY A 101 -7.36 19.44 8.97
N ILE A 102 -6.65 19.53 7.85
CA ILE A 102 -6.08 20.78 7.36
C ILE A 102 -7.22 21.67 6.86
N THR A 103 -7.29 22.91 7.34
CA THR A 103 -8.33 23.87 6.97
C THR A 103 -7.77 25.17 6.40
N SER A 104 -6.44 25.33 6.39
CA SER A 104 -5.78 26.56 5.95
C SER A 104 -4.49 26.31 5.16
N GLU A 105 -4.15 27.25 4.28
CA GLU A 105 -2.90 27.22 3.50
C GLU A 105 -1.66 27.40 4.40
N ILE A 106 -1.81 28.05 5.55
CA ILE A 106 -0.70 28.26 6.50
C ILE A 106 -0.26 26.94 7.15
N GLU A 107 -1.19 26.01 7.40
CA GLU A 107 -0.87 24.67 7.88
C GLU A 107 -0.08 23.88 6.82
N LEU A 108 -0.50 23.94 5.54
CA LEU A 108 0.25 23.35 4.43
C LEU A 108 1.67 23.92 4.32
N TYR A 109 1.81 25.24 4.50
CA TYR A 109 3.11 25.90 4.48
C TYR A 109 4.03 25.38 5.58
N TRP A 110 3.56 25.33 6.83
CA TRP A 110 4.38 24.84 7.93
C TRP A 110 4.72 23.35 7.79
N THR A 111 3.80 22.54 7.27
CA THR A 111 4.08 21.14 6.93
C THR A 111 5.15 21.03 5.84
N ALA A 112 5.11 21.89 4.82
CA ALA A 112 6.14 21.93 3.78
C ALA A 112 7.53 22.27 4.37
N ILE A 113 7.61 23.27 5.25
CA ILE A 113 8.87 23.63 5.93
C ILE A 113 9.35 22.48 6.82
N GLY A 114 8.47 21.83 7.56
CA GLY A 114 8.80 20.65 8.36
C GLY A 114 9.38 19.51 7.50
N GLY A 115 8.74 19.22 6.35
CA GLY A 115 9.24 18.24 5.39
C GLY A 115 10.62 18.61 4.82
N LEU A 116 10.87 19.89 4.56
CA LEU A 116 12.18 20.36 4.07
C LEU A 116 13.27 20.20 5.13
N ILE A 117 12.97 20.53 6.40
CA ILE A 117 13.89 20.32 7.53
C ILE A 117 14.19 18.83 7.67
N MET A 118 13.16 17.97 7.60
CA MET A 118 13.34 16.51 7.64
C MET A 118 14.20 16.00 6.48
N SER A 119 14.04 16.55 5.27
CA SER A 119 14.90 16.23 4.13
C SER A 119 16.37 16.56 4.41
N ALA A 120 16.65 17.74 4.98
CA ALA A 120 18.01 18.13 5.38
C ALA A 120 18.57 17.23 6.49
N LEU A 121 17.75 16.86 7.49
CA LEU A 121 18.14 15.94 8.55
C LEU A 121 18.46 14.54 8.01
N MET A 122 17.71 14.04 7.03
CA MET A 122 18.00 12.75 6.39
C MET A 122 19.33 12.80 5.63
N LEU A 123 19.63 13.87 4.87
CA LEU A 123 20.93 14.04 4.22
C LEU A 123 22.07 14.05 5.23
N PHE A 124 21.91 14.80 6.33
CA PHE A 124 22.89 14.82 7.40
C PHE A 124 23.07 13.45 8.04
N GLY A 125 21.97 12.74 8.31
CA GLY A 125 21.99 11.37 8.83
C GLY A 125 22.79 10.41 7.95
N GLY A 126 22.56 10.44 6.64
CA GLY A 126 23.31 9.64 5.68
C GLY A 126 24.82 9.96 5.70
N TRP A 127 25.16 11.25 5.61
CA TRP A 127 26.56 11.69 5.69
C TRP A 127 27.22 11.28 7.00
N PHE A 128 26.53 11.48 8.14
CA PHE A 128 27.04 11.18 9.46
C PHE A 128 27.32 9.68 9.64
N HIS A 129 26.34 8.85 9.27
CA HIS A 129 26.45 7.39 9.37
C HIS A 129 27.33 6.74 8.30
N TYR A 130 27.89 7.51 7.37
CA TYR A 130 28.89 7.01 6.42
C TYR A 130 30.30 7.53 6.74
N HIS A 131 30.44 8.85 6.97
CA HIS A 131 31.75 9.51 7.08
C HIS A 131 32.23 9.72 8.52
N LYS A 132 31.35 9.69 9.52
CA LYS A 132 31.70 10.01 10.92
C LYS A 132 31.48 8.84 11.88
N ALA A 133 30.31 8.21 11.81
CA ALA A 133 29.90 7.15 12.73
C ALA A 133 29.35 5.94 11.95
N ALA A 134 30.20 5.34 11.14
CA ALA A 134 29.83 4.21 10.30
C ALA A 134 29.58 2.93 11.13
N PRO A 135 28.37 2.35 11.11
CA PRO A 135 28.07 1.14 11.88
C PRO A 135 28.93 -0.05 11.45
N LYS A 136 29.09 -1.04 12.33
CA LYS A 136 29.78 -2.30 12.03
C LYS A 136 28.82 -3.35 11.47
N LEU A 137 29.35 -4.37 10.81
CA LEU A 137 28.55 -5.44 10.20
C LEU A 137 27.63 -6.15 11.20
N GLU A 138 28.10 -6.41 12.42
CA GLU A 138 27.32 -7.05 13.49
C GLU A 138 26.01 -6.30 13.80
N TRP A 139 26.03 -4.96 13.71
CA TRP A 139 24.83 -4.16 13.91
C TRP A 139 23.81 -4.39 12.79
N PHE A 140 24.26 -4.43 11.53
CA PHE A 140 23.40 -4.71 10.38
C PHE A 140 22.83 -6.14 10.39
N GLN A 141 23.58 -7.09 10.92
CA GLN A 141 23.18 -8.51 10.99
C GLN A 141 22.29 -8.84 12.19
N ASN A 142 22.04 -7.87 13.08
CA ASN A 142 21.13 -8.05 14.21
C ASN A 142 19.66 -7.98 13.77
N ALA A 143 19.23 -9.03 13.07
CA ALA A 143 17.89 -9.12 12.48
C ALA A 143 16.78 -9.12 13.55
N GLU A 144 17.00 -9.77 14.70
CA GLU A 144 16.05 -9.79 15.80
C GLU A 144 15.77 -8.37 16.33
N SER A 145 16.82 -7.58 16.56
CA SER A 145 16.66 -6.18 16.98
C SER A 145 15.97 -5.37 15.89
N MET A 146 16.40 -5.49 14.63
CA MET A 146 15.79 -4.77 13.51
C MET A 146 14.28 -5.08 13.39
N LEU A 147 13.89 -6.35 13.45
CA LEU A 147 12.49 -6.77 13.35
C LEU A 147 11.66 -6.24 14.52
N ASN A 148 12.16 -6.35 15.75
CA ASN A 148 11.47 -5.81 16.93
C ASN A 148 11.25 -4.30 16.80
N HIS A 149 12.29 -3.53 16.45
CA HIS A 149 12.19 -2.07 16.33
C HIS A 149 11.33 -1.63 15.14
N HIS A 150 11.34 -2.35 14.02
CA HIS A 150 10.48 -2.01 12.89
C HIS A 150 9.02 -2.37 13.17
N LEU A 151 8.74 -3.52 13.79
CA LEU A 151 7.38 -3.91 14.15
C LEU A 151 6.82 -3.01 15.25
N SER A 152 7.46 -2.92 16.42
CA SER A 152 6.90 -2.15 17.53
C SER A 152 7.14 -0.64 17.39
N GLY A 153 8.36 -0.24 17.02
CA GLY A 153 8.75 1.15 16.90
C GLY A 153 8.15 1.81 15.66
N LEU A 154 8.58 1.39 14.47
CA LEU A 154 8.17 2.06 13.23
C LEU A 154 6.68 1.86 12.93
N LEU A 155 6.19 0.62 12.91
CA LEU A 155 4.78 0.33 12.59
C LEU A 155 3.86 0.55 13.79
N GLY A 156 4.19 0.01 14.96
CA GLY A 156 3.36 0.10 16.16
C GLY A 156 3.18 1.54 16.67
N LEU A 157 4.27 2.26 16.96
CA LEU A 157 4.18 3.66 17.40
C LEU A 157 3.70 4.58 16.28
N GLY A 158 4.01 4.26 15.01
CA GLY A 158 3.47 4.98 13.86
C GLY A 158 1.94 4.92 13.80
N CYS A 159 1.36 3.71 13.87
CA CYS A 159 -0.09 3.52 13.92
C CYS A 159 -0.71 4.17 15.17
N LEU A 160 -0.04 4.10 16.32
CA LEU A 160 -0.53 4.70 17.57
C LEU A 160 -0.59 6.22 17.47
N ALA A 161 0.50 6.85 17.01
CA ALA A 161 0.58 8.29 16.83
C ALA A 161 -0.43 8.78 15.79
N TRP A 162 -0.61 8.04 14.70
CA TRP A 162 -1.61 8.36 13.69
C TRP A 162 -3.03 8.24 14.22
N SER A 163 -3.36 7.19 14.97
CA SER A 163 -4.66 7.07 15.63
C SER A 163 -4.91 8.23 16.60
N GLY A 164 -3.89 8.63 17.39
CA GLY A 164 -3.97 9.81 18.25
C GLY A 164 -4.24 11.09 17.47
N HIS A 165 -3.54 11.33 16.36
CA HIS A 165 -3.81 12.45 15.46
C HIS A 165 -5.24 12.40 14.92
N GLN A 166 -5.70 11.23 14.46
CA GLN A 166 -7.05 11.07 13.92
C GLN A 166 -8.11 11.37 14.98
N ILE A 167 -7.96 10.85 16.19
CA ILE A 167 -8.91 11.05 17.29
C ILE A 167 -9.00 12.51 17.71
N HIS A 168 -7.86 13.17 17.85
CA HIS A 168 -7.79 14.48 18.50
C HIS A 168 -7.81 15.67 17.55
N VAL A 169 -7.47 15.47 16.27
CA VAL A 169 -7.40 16.54 15.26
C VAL A 169 -8.35 16.27 14.09
N ALA A 170 -8.14 15.17 13.37
CA ALA A 170 -8.87 14.94 12.13
C ALA A 170 -10.38 14.75 12.34
N LEU A 171 -10.76 13.94 13.33
CA LEU A 171 -12.16 13.63 13.65
C LEU A 171 -13.01 14.86 13.98
N PRO A 172 -12.65 15.70 14.98
CA PRO A 172 -13.48 16.85 15.32
C PRO A 172 -13.62 17.83 14.15
N ILE A 173 -12.55 18.07 13.40
CA ILE A 173 -12.55 18.98 12.24
C ILE A 173 -13.43 18.41 11.12
N ASN A 174 -13.25 17.15 10.74
CA ASN A 174 -14.07 16.54 9.68
C ASN A 174 -15.54 16.42 10.08
N LYS A 175 -15.84 16.21 11.36
CA LYS A 175 -17.23 16.22 11.85
C LYS A 175 -17.91 17.57 11.66
N LEU A 176 -17.19 18.67 11.86
CA LEU A 176 -17.70 20.03 11.61
C LEU A 176 -17.79 20.34 10.11
N LEU A 177 -16.78 19.96 9.33
CA LEU A 177 -16.79 20.13 7.87
C LEU A 177 -17.93 19.33 7.21
N ASP A 178 -18.19 18.11 7.68
CA ASP A 178 -19.32 17.29 7.22
C ASP A 178 -20.67 17.84 7.72
N GLY A 179 -20.66 18.58 8.84
CA GLY A 179 -21.78 19.35 9.36
C GLY A 179 -22.06 20.66 8.61
N GLY A 180 -21.25 21.00 7.60
CA GLY A 180 -21.43 22.19 6.77
C GLY A 180 -20.86 23.48 7.37
N VAL A 181 -20.06 23.39 8.43
CA VAL A 181 -19.36 24.54 9.01
C VAL A 181 -18.26 24.98 8.05
N ALA A 182 -18.18 26.29 7.78
CA ALA A 182 -17.16 26.85 6.91
C ALA A 182 -15.76 26.64 7.50
N SER A 183 -14.77 26.35 6.66
CA SER A 183 -13.39 26.06 7.10
C SER A 183 -12.78 27.16 7.98
N GLN A 184 -13.15 28.43 7.75
CA GLN A 184 -12.69 29.60 8.51
C GLN A 184 -13.33 29.73 9.90
N GLU A 185 -14.48 29.09 10.13
CA GLU A 185 -15.22 29.14 11.40
C GLU A 185 -14.86 27.97 12.33
N ILE A 186 -14.16 26.96 11.81
CA ILE A 186 -13.75 25.80 12.58
C ILE A 186 -12.61 26.20 13.53
N PRO A 187 -12.74 25.92 14.84
CA PRO A 187 -11.66 26.12 15.80
C PRO A 187 -10.36 25.45 15.34
N LEU A 188 -9.23 26.09 15.61
CA LEU A 188 -7.94 25.53 15.22
C LEU A 188 -7.67 24.21 15.98
N PRO A 189 -6.91 23.26 15.42
CA PRO A 189 -6.65 21.95 16.05
C PRO A 189 -6.24 22.00 17.52
N TYR A 190 -5.41 22.98 17.91
CA TYR A 190 -4.92 23.12 19.28
C TYR A 190 -6.04 23.50 20.27
N GLU A 191 -7.11 24.13 19.81
CA GLU A 191 -8.25 24.51 20.65
C GLU A 191 -9.04 23.28 21.09
N PHE A 192 -9.20 22.27 20.22
CA PHE A 192 -9.79 20.98 20.59
C PHE A 192 -8.94 20.19 21.59
N LEU A 193 -7.62 20.34 21.53
CA LEU A 193 -6.69 19.67 22.45
C LEU A 193 -6.71 20.29 23.85
N ILE A 194 -6.80 21.62 23.94
CA ILE A 194 -6.73 22.35 25.21
C ILE A 194 -8.13 22.46 25.84
N ASN A 195 -9.16 22.74 25.05
CA ASN A 195 -10.52 22.91 25.53
C ASN A 195 -11.30 21.60 25.46
N ARG A 196 -11.33 20.89 26.59
CA ARG A 196 -12.09 19.64 26.73
C ARG A 196 -13.58 19.80 26.50
N GLU A 197 -14.17 20.95 26.82
CA GLU A 197 -15.60 21.19 26.60
C GLU A 197 -15.92 21.21 25.12
N LEU A 198 -15.04 21.79 24.31
CA LEU A 198 -15.21 21.88 22.86
C LEU A 198 -15.25 20.49 22.21
N ILE A 199 -14.29 19.62 22.51
CA ILE A 199 -14.30 18.24 21.97
C ILE A 199 -15.45 17.40 22.56
N ALA A 200 -15.83 17.64 23.83
CA ALA A 200 -16.92 16.90 24.46
C ALA A 200 -18.31 17.25 23.91
N GLN A 201 -18.49 18.44 23.33
CA GLN A 201 -19.71 18.77 22.58
C GLN A 201 -19.87 17.90 21.33
N LEU A 202 -18.75 17.53 20.69
CA LEU A 202 -18.74 16.64 19.53
C LEU A 202 -18.78 15.16 19.94
N TYR A 203 -18.06 14.80 20.99
CA TYR A 203 -17.88 13.43 21.46
C TYR A 203 -18.05 13.38 22.99
N PRO A 204 -19.28 13.18 23.50
CA PRO A 204 -19.59 13.28 24.93
C PRO A 204 -18.74 12.38 25.85
N SER A 205 -18.19 11.28 25.33
CA SER A 205 -17.32 10.37 26.10
C SER A 205 -16.03 11.06 26.59
N PHE A 206 -15.58 12.13 25.94
CA PHE A 206 -14.43 12.91 26.39
C PHE A 206 -14.63 13.49 27.80
N ASN A 207 -15.86 13.71 28.27
CA ASN A 207 -16.15 14.12 29.65
C ASN A 207 -15.81 13.04 30.70
N LYS A 208 -15.73 11.77 30.30
CA LYS A 208 -15.32 10.66 31.18
C LYS A 208 -13.80 10.54 31.34
N GLY A 209 -13.05 11.11 30.39
CA GLY A 209 -11.59 11.18 30.45
C GLY A 209 -10.95 9.81 30.26
N LEU A 210 -9.82 9.56 30.92
CA LEU A 210 -9.06 8.31 30.78
C LEU A 210 -9.47 7.20 31.77
N VAL A 211 -10.43 7.47 32.66
CA VAL A 211 -10.88 6.45 33.63
C VAL A 211 -11.42 5.19 32.93
N PRO A 212 -12.26 5.27 31.87
CA PRO A 212 -12.72 4.08 31.15
C PRO A 212 -11.57 3.28 30.52
N PHE A 213 -10.51 3.93 30.05
CA PHE A 213 -9.33 3.25 29.49
C PHE A 213 -8.62 2.38 30.52
N PHE A 214 -8.26 2.94 31.68
CA PHE A 214 -7.53 2.21 32.74
C PHE A 214 -8.39 1.22 33.53
N SER A 215 -9.71 1.35 33.48
CA SER A 215 -10.66 0.42 34.10
C SER A 215 -11.18 -0.66 33.16
N PHE A 216 -10.71 -0.71 31.92
CA PHE A 216 -11.15 -1.64 30.88
C PHE A 216 -12.64 -1.52 30.49
N ASN A 217 -13.30 -0.40 30.79
CA ASN A 217 -14.66 -0.10 30.34
C ASN A 217 -14.65 0.62 28.97
N TRP A 218 -14.08 -0.02 27.95
CA TRP A 218 -13.79 0.63 26.65
C TRP A 218 -15.02 0.92 25.79
N ASN A 219 -16.18 0.34 26.12
CA ASN A 219 -17.45 0.63 25.44
C ASN A 219 -17.83 2.11 25.51
N GLU A 220 -17.29 2.84 26.48
CA GLU A 220 -17.52 4.28 26.62
C GLU A 220 -16.96 5.13 25.49
N TYR A 221 -16.00 4.62 24.70
CA TYR A 221 -15.36 5.34 23.60
C TYR A 221 -16.02 5.12 22.23
N SER A 222 -17.23 4.56 22.19
CA SER A 222 -17.93 4.18 20.96
C SER A 222 -18.42 5.35 20.10
N ASP A 223 -18.28 6.59 20.56
CA ASP A 223 -18.66 7.80 19.81
C ASP A 223 -17.55 8.27 18.84
N PHE A 224 -16.28 7.95 19.11
CA PHE A 224 -15.15 8.25 18.22
C PHE A 224 -14.32 7.03 17.78
N LEU A 225 -14.42 5.88 18.46
CA LEU A 225 -13.90 4.59 18.00
C LEU A 225 -15.05 3.70 17.57
N THR A 226 -15.40 3.75 16.29
CA THR A 226 -16.58 3.05 15.76
C THR A 226 -16.19 1.77 15.02
N PHE A 227 -17.20 0.96 14.69
CA PHE A 227 -17.08 -0.19 13.80
C PHE A 227 -18.31 -0.26 12.89
N LYS A 228 -18.61 0.87 12.22
CA LYS A 228 -19.81 1.00 11.39
C LYS A 228 -19.72 0.12 10.15
N GLY A 229 -18.55 0.12 9.49
CA GLY A 229 -18.39 -0.46 8.16
C GLY A 229 -19.04 0.42 7.08
N GLY A 230 -18.80 0.08 5.82
CA GLY A 230 -19.28 0.85 4.68
C GLY A 230 -18.65 2.24 4.57
N LEU A 231 -19.42 3.20 4.07
CA LEU A 231 -18.98 4.55 3.72
C LEU A 231 -19.82 5.60 4.43
N ASN A 232 -19.22 6.74 4.70
CA ASN A 232 -19.91 7.95 5.12
C ASN A 232 -20.75 8.47 3.94
N PRO A 233 -22.09 8.55 4.06
CA PRO A 233 -22.96 8.97 2.95
C PRO A 233 -22.79 10.44 2.54
N ILE A 234 -22.18 11.28 3.40
CA ILE A 234 -21.93 12.69 3.09
C ILE A 234 -20.72 12.82 2.17
N THR A 235 -19.66 12.07 2.45
CA THR A 235 -18.36 12.24 1.78
C THR A 235 -18.07 11.16 0.75
N GLY A 236 -18.75 10.02 0.82
CA GLY A 236 -18.47 8.85 -0.02
C GLY A 236 -17.15 8.14 0.31
N GLY A 237 -16.44 8.56 1.38
CA GLY A 237 -15.26 7.90 1.89
C GLY A 237 -15.55 7.01 3.11
N LEU A 238 -14.57 6.24 3.56
CA LEU A 238 -14.65 5.47 4.81
C LEU A 238 -14.92 6.39 6.01
N TRP A 239 -15.52 5.82 7.06
CA TRP A 239 -15.68 6.52 8.33
C TRP A 239 -14.31 6.77 8.98
N LEU A 240 -13.94 8.02 9.19
CA LEU A 240 -12.68 8.36 9.87
C LEU A 240 -12.60 7.77 11.29
N SER A 241 -13.72 7.57 11.98
CA SER A 241 -13.74 6.93 13.30
C SER A 241 -13.48 5.42 13.23
N ASP A 242 -13.89 4.76 12.14
CA ASP A 242 -13.51 3.38 11.88
C ASP A 242 -12.02 3.30 11.50
N ILE A 243 -11.49 4.27 10.74
CA ILE A 243 -10.05 4.34 10.42
C ILE A 243 -9.21 4.58 11.67
N ALA A 244 -9.64 5.47 12.58
CA ALA A 244 -8.97 5.71 13.85
C ALA A 244 -8.91 4.46 14.72
N HIS A 245 -10.02 3.72 14.80
CA HIS A 245 -10.10 2.45 15.50
C HIS A 245 -9.24 1.36 14.83
N HIS A 246 -9.22 1.31 13.51
CA HIS A 246 -8.35 0.42 12.74
C HIS A 246 -6.86 0.66 13.06
N HIS A 247 -6.40 1.90 13.05
CA HIS A 247 -5.01 2.23 13.39
C HIS A 247 -4.68 1.92 14.85
N LEU A 248 -5.61 2.15 15.79
CA LEU A 248 -5.41 1.77 17.18
C LEU A 248 -5.26 0.25 17.35
N ALA A 249 -6.09 -0.54 16.66
CA ALA A 249 -6.01 -1.99 16.69
C ALA A 249 -4.69 -2.50 16.07
N LEU A 250 -4.26 -1.92 14.95
CA LEU A 250 -2.96 -2.23 14.34
C LEU A 250 -1.78 -1.82 15.22
N ALA A 251 -1.86 -0.68 15.90
CA ALA A 251 -0.85 -0.24 16.83
C ALA A 251 -0.62 -1.30 17.93
N VAL A 252 -1.70 -1.78 18.55
CA VAL A 252 -1.63 -2.86 19.52
C VAL A 252 -1.01 -4.11 18.89
N LEU A 253 -1.52 -4.57 17.74
CA LEU A 253 -1.01 -5.75 17.05
C LEU A 253 0.51 -5.68 16.81
N PHE A 254 1.00 -4.57 16.25
CA PHE A 254 2.40 -4.39 15.90
C PHE A 254 3.30 -4.17 17.11
N LEU A 255 2.82 -3.46 18.14
CA LEU A 255 3.52 -3.34 19.41
C LEU A 255 3.74 -4.72 20.04
N PHE A 256 2.71 -5.58 20.10
CA PHE A 256 2.86 -6.94 20.61
C PHE A 256 3.74 -7.82 19.70
N ALA A 257 3.57 -7.74 18.38
CA ALA A 257 4.36 -8.51 17.42
C ALA A 257 5.87 -8.19 17.51
N GLY A 258 6.23 -6.94 17.75
CA GLY A 258 7.62 -6.50 17.92
C GLY A 258 8.28 -6.89 19.24
N HIS A 259 7.63 -7.71 20.08
CA HIS A 259 8.24 -8.31 21.28
C HIS A 259 8.43 -9.84 21.14
N MET A 260 8.27 -10.38 19.93
CA MET A 260 8.42 -11.81 19.66
C MET A 260 9.88 -12.27 19.67
N TYR A 261 10.83 -11.44 19.21
CA TYR A 261 12.20 -11.88 18.95
C TYR A 261 13.14 -11.64 20.13
N ARG A 262 14.00 -12.62 20.42
CA ARG A 262 14.93 -12.63 21.55
C ARG A 262 16.00 -11.57 21.36
N THR A 263 16.19 -10.73 22.38
CA THR A 263 17.26 -9.71 22.43
C THR A 263 18.12 -9.94 23.68
N ASN A 264 18.64 -8.88 24.30
CA ASN A 264 19.62 -8.94 25.39
C ASN A 264 19.07 -9.55 26.70
N TRP A 265 17.75 -9.58 26.87
CA TRP A 265 17.08 -10.03 28.11
C TRP A 265 16.75 -11.53 28.14
N GLY A 266 17.19 -12.30 27.13
CA GLY A 266 17.01 -13.76 27.08
C GLY A 266 15.58 -14.25 26.81
N ILE A 267 14.59 -13.35 26.78
CA ILE A 267 13.18 -13.66 26.52
C ILE A 267 12.85 -13.43 25.04
N GLY A 268 12.07 -14.34 24.44
CA GLY A 268 11.62 -14.30 23.05
C GLY A 268 12.20 -15.44 22.21
N HIS A 269 11.98 -15.38 20.90
CA HIS A 269 12.43 -16.39 19.94
C HIS A 269 13.66 -15.96 19.15
N ASN A 270 14.60 -16.86 18.93
CA ASN A 270 15.68 -16.66 17.98
C ASN A 270 15.22 -17.09 16.57
N MET A 271 15.44 -16.25 15.56
CA MET A 271 14.92 -16.50 14.21
C MET A 271 15.55 -17.75 13.58
N LYS A 272 16.84 -17.97 13.81
CA LYS A 272 17.53 -19.15 13.32
C LYS A 272 16.97 -20.43 13.94
N GLU A 273 16.74 -20.45 15.25
CA GLU A 273 16.12 -21.59 15.95
C GLU A 273 14.72 -21.89 15.38
N ILE A 274 13.88 -20.87 15.15
CA ILE A 274 12.58 -21.04 14.49
C ILE A 274 12.77 -21.71 13.13
N LEU A 275 13.61 -21.15 12.27
CA LEU A 275 13.80 -21.68 10.91
C LEU A 275 14.30 -23.13 10.95
N GLU A 276 15.31 -23.44 11.76
CA GLU A 276 15.88 -24.79 11.84
C GLU A 276 14.94 -25.84 12.43
N ALA A 277 13.95 -25.43 13.24
CA ALA A 277 12.91 -26.31 13.76
C ALA A 277 11.88 -26.73 12.69
N HIS A 278 11.69 -25.93 11.63
CA HIS A 278 10.71 -26.21 10.58
C HIS A 278 11.28 -27.13 9.50
N LYS A 279 11.12 -28.45 9.73
CA LYS A 279 11.53 -29.53 8.82
C LYS A 279 10.40 -30.53 8.64
N GLY A 280 10.28 -31.09 7.44
CA GLY A 280 9.25 -32.07 7.11
C GLY A 280 9.81 -33.24 6.30
N PRO A 281 9.05 -34.34 6.18
CA PRO A 281 9.52 -35.57 5.52
C PRO A 281 9.86 -35.36 4.03
N PHE A 282 9.22 -34.39 3.36
CA PHE A 282 9.46 -34.11 1.94
C PHE A 282 10.55 -33.06 1.68
N THR A 283 10.86 -32.21 2.67
CA THR A 283 11.65 -30.99 2.50
C THR A 283 13.10 -31.11 2.96
N GLY A 284 13.53 -32.31 3.38
CA GLY A 284 14.92 -32.57 3.79
C GLY A 284 15.31 -31.73 5.00
N LYS A 285 16.35 -30.91 4.87
CA LYS A 285 16.80 -29.99 5.94
C LYS A 285 15.91 -28.75 6.13
N GLY A 286 14.80 -28.63 5.40
CA GLY A 286 13.82 -27.56 5.58
C GLY A 286 14.46 -26.18 5.38
N HIS A 287 14.28 -25.28 6.36
CA HIS A 287 14.73 -23.88 6.27
C HIS A 287 16.19 -23.67 6.73
N SER A 288 16.97 -24.73 6.95
CA SER A 288 18.37 -24.60 7.36
C SER A 288 19.16 -23.74 6.36
N GLY A 289 19.96 -22.79 6.86
CA GLY A 289 20.78 -21.91 6.04
C GLY A 289 20.08 -20.62 5.55
N LEU A 290 18.76 -20.51 5.72
CA LEU A 290 18.02 -19.30 5.28
C LEU A 290 18.35 -18.07 6.14
N TYR A 291 18.57 -18.23 7.44
CA TYR A 291 18.96 -17.12 8.32
C TYR A 291 20.29 -16.53 7.87
N GLU A 292 21.27 -17.38 7.58
CA GLU A 292 22.57 -16.96 7.08
C GLU A 292 22.46 -16.28 5.72
N ILE A 293 21.63 -16.79 4.79
CA ILE A 293 21.39 -16.12 3.50
C ILE A 293 20.89 -14.69 3.71
N LEU A 294 19.83 -14.51 4.51
CA LEU A 294 19.18 -13.21 4.67
C LEU A 294 20.01 -12.21 5.48
N THR A 295 20.95 -12.68 6.30
CA THR A 295 21.87 -11.82 7.07
C THR A 295 23.18 -11.55 6.32
N THR A 296 23.48 -12.26 5.23
CA THR A 296 24.73 -12.09 4.48
C THR A 296 24.56 -11.57 3.06
N SER A 297 23.37 -11.72 2.46
CA SER A 297 23.07 -11.21 1.12
C SER A 297 22.02 -10.11 1.16
N TRP A 298 22.45 -8.89 0.83
CA TRP A 298 21.54 -7.76 0.62
C TRP A 298 20.61 -7.97 -0.58
N HIS A 299 21.07 -8.70 -1.61
CA HIS A 299 20.24 -9.04 -2.76
C HIS A 299 19.12 -10.01 -2.41
N ALA A 300 19.38 -11.01 -1.55
CA ALA A 300 18.34 -11.91 -1.07
C ALA A 300 17.25 -11.15 -0.29
N GLN A 301 17.66 -10.25 0.61
CA GLN A 301 16.71 -9.44 1.37
C GLN A 301 15.94 -8.47 0.46
N LEU A 302 16.61 -7.78 -0.45
CA LEU A 302 15.99 -6.86 -1.39
C LEU A 302 15.01 -7.57 -2.33
N ALA A 303 15.34 -8.78 -2.80
CA ALA A 303 14.47 -9.59 -3.64
C ALA A 303 13.12 -9.88 -2.96
N ILE A 304 13.16 -10.32 -1.69
CA ILE A 304 11.96 -10.61 -0.90
C ILE A 304 11.18 -9.32 -0.63
N ASN A 305 11.87 -8.26 -0.21
CA ASN A 305 11.23 -6.99 0.11
C ASN A 305 10.52 -6.37 -1.11
N LEU A 306 11.15 -6.38 -2.28
CA LEU A 306 10.55 -5.87 -3.51
C LEU A 306 9.36 -6.71 -3.97
N ALA A 307 9.44 -8.04 -3.84
CA ALA A 307 8.30 -8.92 -4.13
C ALA A 307 7.11 -8.59 -3.20
N MET A 308 7.35 -8.46 -1.88
CA MET A 308 6.32 -8.15 -0.90
C MET A 308 5.73 -6.74 -1.08
N ILE A 309 6.58 -5.71 -1.22
CA ILE A 309 6.13 -4.32 -1.39
C ILE A 309 5.42 -4.13 -2.74
N GLY A 310 5.90 -4.80 -3.79
CA GLY A 310 5.24 -4.75 -5.09
C GLY A 310 3.84 -5.37 -5.05
N SER A 311 3.69 -6.53 -4.42
CA SER A 311 2.37 -7.14 -4.18
C SER A 311 1.49 -6.28 -3.26
N LEU A 312 2.05 -5.68 -2.21
CA LEU A 312 1.32 -4.78 -1.33
C LEU A 312 0.80 -3.54 -2.08
N SER A 313 1.60 -2.94 -2.97
CA SER A 313 1.17 -1.81 -3.81
C SER A 313 -0.03 -2.17 -4.68
N ILE A 314 -0.04 -3.38 -5.27
CA ILE A 314 -1.20 -3.88 -6.03
C ILE A 314 -2.42 -4.07 -5.12
N ILE A 315 -2.24 -4.60 -3.92
CA ILE A 315 -3.34 -4.76 -2.94
C ILE A 315 -3.88 -3.39 -2.52
N VAL A 316 -3.01 -2.40 -2.29
CA VAL A 316 -3.42 -1.01 -1.99
C VAL A 316 -4.27 -0.45 -3.13
N ALA A 317 -3.87 -0.64 -4.38
CA ALA A 317 -4.67 -0.23 -5.54
C ALA A 317 -6.08 -0.84 -5.46
N HIS A 318 -6.18 -2.16 -5.24
CA HIS A 318 -7.46 -2.86 -5.16
C HIS A 318 -8.31 -2.43 -3.96
N HIS A 319 -7.70 -2.19 -2.82
CA HIS A 319 -8.42 -1.78 -1.61
C HIS A 319 -8.91 -0.34 -1.72
N MET A 320 -8.12 0.58 -2.25
CA MET A 320 -8.48 2.00 -2.29
C MET A 320 -9.70 2.26 -3.19
N TYR A 321 -9.77 1.68 -4.39
CA TYR A 321 -10.92 1.94 -5.28
C TYR A 321 -12.23 1.29 -4.76
N ALA A 322 -12.12 0.17 -4.05
CA ALA A 322 -13.27 -0.56 -3.51
C ALA A 322 -13.67 -0.09 -2.11
N MET A 323 -12.76 0.54 -1.36
CA MET A 323 -12.98 1.10 -0.02
C MET A 323 -12.35 2.50 0.05
N PRO A 324 -12.92 3.50 -0.64
CA PRO A 324 -12.33 4.83 -0.77
C PRO A 324 -12.03 5.46 0.60
N PRO A 325 -10.75 5.62 1.00
CA PRO A 325 -10.42 5.91 2.40
C PRO A 325 -10.50 7.40 2.75
N TYR A 326 -10.67 8.27 1.75
CA TYR A 326 -10.63 9.72 1.93
C TYR A 326 -11.97 10.39 1.60
N PRO A 327 -12.35 11.50 2.27
CA PRO A 327 -13.55 12.24 1.93
C PRO A 327 -13.55 12.74 0.47
N TYR A 328 -14.67 12.55 -0.23
CA TYR A 328 -14.93 13.00 -1.61
C TYR A 328 -14.05 12.37 -2.70
N ILE A 329 -13.15 11.45 -2.37
CA ILE A 329 -12.28 10.81 -3.36
C ILE A 329 -13.05 9.88 -4.31
N ALA A 330 -14.05 9.16 -3.78
CA ALA A 330 -14.83 8.18 -4.55
C ALA A 330 -15.56 8.77 -5.76
N THR A 331 -15.95 10.04 -5.68
CA THR A 331 -16.60 10.73 -6.83
C THR A 331 -15.62 11.52 -7.69
N ASP A 332 -14.34 11.57 -7.32
CA ASP A 332 -13.26 12.13 -8.13
C ASP A 332 -12.64 11.03 -9.00
N TYR A 333 -13.38 10.61 -10.02
CA TYR A 333 -13.00 9.49 -10.89
C TYR A 333 -11.60 9.63 -11.52
N PRO A 334 -11.13 10.81 -11.95
CA PRO A 334 -9.75 10.98 -12.40
C PRO A 334 -8.71 10.58 -11.35
N THR A 335 -8.95 10.91 -10.08
CA THR A 335 -8.06 10.57 -8.96
C THR A 335 -8.09 9.07 -8.68
N GLU A 336 -9.27 8.45 -8.57
CA GLU A 336 -9.39 7.00 -8.35
C GLU A 336 -8.69 6.17 -9.44
N LEU A 337 -8.93 6.50 -10.72
CA LEU A 337 -8.29 5.83 -11.83
C LEU A 337 -6.77 6.02 -11.83
N SER A 338 -6.32 7.24 -11.53
CA SER A 338 -4.89 7.57 -11.48
C SER A 338 -4.19 6.81 -10.37
N LEU A 339 -4.74 6.80 -9.15
CA LEU A 339 -4.16 6.11 -8.00
C LEU A 339 -4.14 4.60 -8.19
N PHE A 340 -5.22 4.01 -8.72
CA PHE A 340 -5.26 2.59 -9.05
C PHE A 340 -4.14 2.25 -10.04
N THR A 341 -4.10 2.95 -11.18
CA THR A 341 -3.12 2.69 -12.24
C THR A 341 -1.69 2.90 -11.74
N HIS A 342 -1.45 3.98 -10.99
CA HIS A 342 -0.15 4.32 -10.43
C HIS A 342 0.39 3.19 -9.52
N HIS A 343 -0.41 2.75 -8.56
CA HIS A 343 -0.01 1.70 -7.61
C HIS A 343 0.11 0.32 -8.28
N MET A 344 -0.70 0.03 -9.29
CA MET A 344 -0.56 -1.18 -10.12
C MET A 344 0.79 -1.21 -10.84
N TRP A 345 1.20 -0.10 -11.46
CA TRP A 345 2.48 -0.01 -12.17
C TRP A 345 3.68 -0.08 -11.23
N ILE A 346 3.68 0.66 -10.12
CA ILE A 346 4.72 0.55 -9.09
C ILE A 346 4.84 -0.90 -8.63
N GLY A 347 3.72 -1.55 -8.35
CA GLY A 347 3.69 -2.94 -7.93
C GLY A 347 4.31 -3.89 -8.93
N GLY A 348 3.96 -3.74 -10.22
CA GLY A 348 4.57 -4.51 -11.31
C GLY A 348 6.08 -4.33 -11.41
N PHE A 349 6.57 -3.09 -11.37
CA PHE A 349 8.01 -2.79 -11.40
C PHE A 349 8.75 -3.41 -10.20
N CYS A 350 8.21 -3.29 -8.99
CA CYS A 350 8.80 -3.88 -7.80
C CYS A 350 8.84 -5.41 -7.86
N VAL A 351 7.76 -6.08 -8.30
CA VAL A 351 7.75 -7.55 -8.45
C VAL A 351 8.81 -8.03 -9.44
N VAL A 352 8.95 -7.36 -10.58
CA VAL A 352 10.00 -7.66 -11.58
C VAL A 352 11.40 -7.42 -10.98
N GLY A 353 11.60 -6.31 -10.26
CA GLY A 353 12.85 -6.03 -9.54
C GLY A 353 13.19 -7.07 -8.48
N GLY A 354 12.18 -7.60 -7.78
CA GLY A 354 12.34 -8.70 -6.82
C GLY A 354 12.92 -9.96 -7.46
N ALA A 355 12.39 -10.35 -8.63
CA ALA A 355 12.93 -11.47 -9.39
C ALA A 355 14.34 -11.19 -9.96
N ALA A 356 14.61 -9.97 -10.42
CA ALA A 356 15.94 -9.58 -10.89
C ALA A 356 16.98 -9.72 -9.76
N HIS A 357 16.70 -9.21 -8.57
CA HIS A 357 17.58 -9.38 -7.41
C HIS A 357 17.65 -10.83 -6.91
N GLY A 358 16.58 -11.61 -7.07
CA GLY A 358 16.61 -13.05 -6.85
C GLY A 358 17.61 -13.77 -7.77
N ALA A 359 17.67 -13.39 -9.05
CA ALA A 359 18.65 -13.93 -9.99
C ALA A 359 20.08 -13.45 -9.67
N ILE A 360 20.25 -12.18 -9.30
CA ILE A 360 21.56 -11.63 -8.87
C ILE A 360 22.07 -12.40 -7.63
N PHE A 361 21.21 -12.64 -6.64
CA PHE A 361 21.53 -13.50 -5.49
C PHE A 361 21.99 -14.89 -5.93
N MET A 362 21.28 -15.53 -6.85
CA MET A 362 21.65 -16.85 -7.36
C MET A 362 23.03 -16.86 -8.03
N VAL A 363 23.40 -15.78 -8.72
CA VAL A 363 24.71 -15.64 -9.38
C VAL A 363 25.83 -15.35 -8.40
N ARG A 364 25.66 -14.34 -7.54
CA ARG A 364 26.74 -13.76 -6.73
C ARG A 364 26.88 -14.41 -5.36
N ASP A 365 25.76 -14.68 -4.68
CA ASP A 365 25.75 -14.95 -3.24
C ASP A 365 25.32 -16.38 -2.87
N TYR A 366 24.65 -17.10 -3.78
CA TYR A 366 24.25 -18.48 -3.53
C TYR A 366 25.47 -19.41 -3.38
N ASN A 367 25.46 -20.24 -2.34
CA ASN A 367 26.48 -21.26 -2.10
C ASN A 367 25.84 -22.65 -1.97
N PRO A 368 26.06 -23.57 -2.93
CA PRO A 368 25.48 -24.92 -2.89
C PRO A 368 25.88 -25.72 -1.65
N ALA A 369 27.12 -25.58 -1.16
CA ALA A 369 27.59 -26.34 0.01
C ALA A 369 26.84 -25.96 1.29
N LYS A 370 26.51 -24.66 1.44
CA LYS A 370 25.73 -24.17 2.59
C LYS A 370 24.23 -24.49 2.49
N ASN A 371 23.73 -24.75 1.29
CA ASN A 371 22.32 -25.03 1.02
C ASN A 371 22.03 -26.51 0.79
N TYR A 372 23.01 -27.40 1.03
CA TYR A 372 22.86 -28.81 0.71
C TYR A 372 21.63 -29.44 1.37
N ASP A 373 20.74 -29.97 0.54
CA ASP A 373 19.49 -30.64 0.90
C ASP A 373 18.48 -29.79 1.70
N ASN A 374 18.62 -28.47 1.70
CA ASN A 374 17.57 -27.56 2.20
C ASN A 374 16.55 -27.24 1.11
N LEU A 375 15.51 -26.47 1.44
CA LEU A 375 14.45 -26.09 0.50
C LEU A 375 14.98 -25.49 -0.81
N LEU A 376 15.93 -24.57 -0.75
CA LEU A 376 16.44 -23.86 -1.93
C LEU A 376 17.14 -24.83 -2.88
N ASP A 377 17.99 -25.71 -2.36
CA ASP A 377 18.64 -26.76 -3.16
C ASP A 377 17.61 -27.71 -3.78
N ARG A 378 16.57 -28.12 -3.02
CA ARG A 378 15.52 -28.99 -3.54
C ARG A 378 14.76 -28.37 -4.70
N VAL A 379 14.44 -27.07 -4.61
CA VAL A 379 13.78 -26.34 -5.70
C VAL A 379 14.67 -26.30 -6.94
N VAL A 380 15.97 -26.01 -6.78
CA VAL A 380 16.93 -25.98 -7.89
C VAL A 380 17.05 -27.36 -8.56
N ARG A 381 17.05 -28.46 -7.79
CA ARG A 381 17.13 -29.83 -8.34
C ARG A 381 15.93 -30.23 -9.20
N HIS A 382 14.76 -29.64 -8.98
CA HIS A 382 13.53 -29.95 -9.72
C HIS A 382 13.08 -28.80 -10.63
N ARG A 383 13.96 -27.83 -10.91
CA ARG A 383 13.65 -26.63 -11.71
C ARG A 383 13.08 -26.95 -13.09
N ASP A 384 13.55 -28.02 -13.74
CA ASP A 384 13.03 -28.47 -15.04
C ASP A 384 11.53 -28.81 -14.96
N SER A 385 11.13 -29.57 -13.94
CA SER A 385 9.72 -29.94 -13.72
C SER A 385 8.86 -28.74 -13.37
N ILE A 386 9.36 -27.81 -12.56
CA ILE A 386 8.63 -26.58 -12.20
C ILE A 386 8.36 -25.75 -13.45
N ILE A 387 9.40 -25.48 -14.26
CA ILE A 387 9.25 -24.67 -15.47
C ILE A 387 8.43 -25.39 -16.55
N SER A 388 8.54 -26.71 -16.69
CA SER A 388 7.73 -27.45 -17.68
C SER A 388 6.23 -27.41 -17.34
N HIS A 389 5.87 -27.59 -16.07
CA HIS A 389 4.47 -27.50 -15.65
C HIS A 389 3.93 -26.08 -15.80
N LEU A 390 4.71 -25.07 -15.39
CA LEU A 390 4.29 -23.68 -15.53
C LEU A 390 4.14 -23.28 -17.01
N ASN A 391 5.02 -23.76 -17.88
CA ASN A 391 4.89 -23.57 -19.33
C ASN A 391 3.59 -24.19 -19.87
N TRP A 392 3.25 -25.42 -19.44
CA TRP A 392 1.99 -26.05 -19.82
C TRP A 392 0.78 -25.25 -19.33
N VAL A 393 0.80 -24.75 -18.09
CA VAL A 393 -0.26 -23.88 -17.55
C VAL A 393 -0.41 -22.61 -18.37
N CYS A 394 0.69 -21.95 -18.76
CA CYS A 394 0.65 -20.76 -19.61
C CYS A 394 0.00 -21.05 -20.98
N ILE A 395 0.36 -22.17 -21.62
CA ILE A 395 -0.25 -22.59 -22.89
C ILE A 395 -1.74 -22.85 -22.69
N PHE A 396 -2.10 -23.62 -21.66
CA PHE A 396 -3.49 -23.93 -21.32
C PHE A 396 -4.31 -22.65 -21.13
N LEU A 397 -3.83 -21.73 -20.29
CA LEU A 397 -4.50 -20.46 -20.03
C LEU A 397 -4.60 -19.61 -21.29
N GLY A 398 -3.58 -19.55 -22.14
CA GLY A 398 -3.64 -18.81 -23.41
C GLY A 398 -4.75 -19.30 -24.35
N PHE A 399 -4.87 -20.62 -24.53
CA PHE A 399 -5.93 -21.22 -25.35
C PHE A 399 -7.33 -21.06 -24.73
N HIS A 400 -7.45 -21.14 -23.40
CA HIS A 400 -8.74 -21.12 -22.70
C HIS A 400 -9.11 -19.74 -22.11
N SER A 401 -8.39 -18.69 -22.47
CA SER A 401 -8.74 -17.31 -22.16
C SER A 401 -8.76 -16.47 -23.43
N PHE A 402 -7.60 -16.15 -23.99
CA PHE A 402 -7.48 -15.37 -25.22
C PHE A 402 -8.12 -16.06 -26.43
N GLY A 403 -8.01 -17.39 -26.52
CA GLY A 403 -8.70 -18.15 -27.56
C GLY A 403 -10.23 -17.98 -27.54
N LEU A 404 -10.84 -17.72 -26.38
CA LEU A 404 -12.28 -17.47 -26.27
C LEU A 404 -12.69 -16.12 -26.86
N TYR A 405 -11.80 -15.12 -26.82
CA TYR A 405 -12.03 -13.83 -27.51
C TYR A 405 -12.02 -14.02 -29.03
N ILE A 406 -11.05 -14.77 -29.56
CA ILE A 406 -10.99 -15.09 -31.00
C ILE A 406 -12.22 -15.88 -31.45
N HIS A 407 -12.66 -16.86 -30.64
CA HIS A 407 -13.91 -17.59 -30.87
C HIS A 407 -15.10 -16.64 -30.94
N ASN A 408 -15.23 -15.73 -29.96
CA ASN A 408 -16.31 -14.75 -29.91
C ASN A 408 -16.31 -13.81 -31.12
N ASP A 409 -15.15 -13.29 -31.52
CA ASP A 409 -15.01 -12.45 -32.71
C ASP A 409 -15.43 -13.20 -33.97
N THR A 410 -15.03 -14.47 -34.11
CA THR A 410 -15.39 -15.31 -35.24
C THR A 410 -16.89 -15.60 -35.26
N MET A 411 -17.49 -16.01 -34.14
CA MET A 411 -18.93 -16.28 -34.06
C MET A 411 -19.75 -15.00 -34.32
N ARG A 412 -19.29 -13.85 -33.82
CA ARG A 412 -19.92 -12.57 -34.09
C ARG A 412 -19.87 -12.21 -35.57
N ALA A 413 -18.72 -12.36 -36.21
CA ALA A 413 -18.53 -12.09 -37.64
C ALA A 413 -19.36 -13.03 -38.54
N LEU A 414 -19.55 -14.28 -38.13
CA LEU A 414 -20.40 -15.26 -38.83
C LEU A 414 -21.90 -15.08 -38.57
N GLY A 415 -22.32 -14.07 -37.80
CA GLY A 415 -23.73 -13.85 -37.45
C GLY A 415 -24.30 -14.88 -36.46
N ARG A 416 -23.43 -15.65 -35.80
CA ARG A 416 -23.78 -16.73 -34.85
C ARG A 416 -23.70 -16.24 -33.40
N ALA A 417 -24.40 -15.15 -33.10
CA ALA A 417 -24.40 -14.56 -31.74
C ALA A 417 -24.81 -15.54 -30.61
N PRO A 418 -25.76 -16.49 -30.79
CA PRO A 418 -26.09 -17.46 -29.75
C PRO A 418 -24.93 -18.40 -29.36
N ASP A 419 -23.94 -18.58 -30.24
CA ASP A 419 -22.78 -19.46 -30.03
C ASP A 419 -21.59 -18.75 -29.38
N MET A 420 -21.74 -17.47 -29.02
CA MET A 420 -20.72 -16.69 -28.32
C MET A 420 -20.71 -17.00 -26.81
N PHE A 421 -19.52 -17.02 -26.21
CA PHE A 421 -19.35 -16.99 -24.76
C PHE A 421 -19.74 -15.61 -24.22
N SER A 422 -20.97 -15.50 -23.72
CA SER A 422 -21.57 -14.26 -23.22
C SER A 422 -22.78 -14.58 -22.33
N ASP A 423 -23.28 -13.60 -21.58
CA ASP A 423 -24.44 -13.82 -20.71
C ASP A 423 -25.74 -14.15 -21.48
N THR A 424 -25.83 -13.76 -22.76
CA THR A 424 -26.98 -14.02 -23.64
C THR A 424 -26.78 -15.20 -24.59
N GLY A 425 -25.57 -15.75 -24.66
CA GLY A 425 -25.22 -16.92 -25.47
C GLY A 425 -24.89 -18.10 -24.57
N ILE A 426 -23.63 -18.54 -24.60
CA ILE A 426 -23.09 -19.58 -23.70
C ILE A 426 -22.45 -18.90 -22.47
N PRO A 427 -23.11 -18.91 -21.29
CA PRO A 427 -22.60 -18.17 -20.14
C PRO A 427 -21.47 -18.92 -19.43
N LEU A 428 -20.39 -18.21 -19.09
CA LEU A 428 -19.31 -18.70 -18.22
C LEU A 428 -19.27 -17.83 -16.96
N LYS A 429 -20.18 -18.12 -16.01
CA LYS A 429 -20.31 -17.28 -14.81
C LYS A 429 -19.19 -17.55 -13.80
N PRO A 430 -18.62 -16.51 -13.16
CA PRO A 430 -17.61 -16.66 -12.11
C PRO A 430 -18.28 -17.00 -10.77
N ILE A 431 -18.84 -18.21 -10.65
CA ILE A 431 -19.68 -18.65 -9.51
C ILE A 431 -18.94 -18.52 -8.17
N PHE A 432 -17.63 -18.84 -8.13
CA PHE A 432 -16.84 -18.71 -6.91
C PHE A 432 -16.73 -17.26 -6.44
N ALA A 433 -16.49 -16.31 -7.36
CA ALA A 433 -16.38 -14.90 -6.99
C ALA A 433 -17.74 -14.35 -6.53
N GLN A 434 -18.84 -14.73 -7.19
CA GLN A 434 -20.20 -14.39 -6.76
C GLN A 434 -20.54 -14.98 -5.37
N MET A 435 -20.08 -16.19 -5.08
CA MET A 435 -20.22 -16.80 -3.75
C MET A 435 -19.47 -15.99 -2.69
N ILE A 436 -18.24 -15.55 -2.97
CA ILE A 436 -17.47 -14.69 -2.07
C ILE A 436 -18.16 -13.33 -1.88
N GLN A 437 -18.71 -12.72 -2.94
CA GLN A 437 -19.51 -11.49 -2.83
C GLN A 437 -20.69 -11.69 -1.87
N ASN A 438 -21.41 -12.80 -1.99
CA ASN A 438 -22.53 -13.12 -1.11
C ASN A 438 -22.10 -13.32 0.35
N PHE A 439 -20.96 -13.95 0.62
CA PHE A 439 -20.45 -14.07 1.99
C PHE A 439 -20.13 -12.72 2.62
N HIS A 440 -19.55 -11.79 1.86
CA HIS A 440 -19.28 -10.43 2.36
C HIS A 440 -20.56 -9.63 2.56
N LEU A 441 -21.51 -9.73 1.64
CA LEU A 441 -22.81 -9.06 1.74
C LEU A 441 -23.61 -9.54 2.97
N LEU A 442 -23.55 -10.83 3.28
CA LEU A 442 -24.24 -11.44 4.42
C LEU A 442 -23.44 -11.38 5.73
N ALA A 443 -22.22 -10.85 5.73
CA ALA A 443 -21.38 -10.83 6.92
C ALA A 443 -21.94 -9.96 8.06
N PRO A 444 -22.42 -8.72 7.82
CA PRO A 444 -22.96 -7.87 8.88
C PRO A 444 -24.09 -8.59 9.64
N THR A 445 -24.10 -8.49 10.96
CA THR A 445 -25.07 -9.16 11.87
C THR A 445 -25.03 -10.70 11.91
N SER A 446 -24.21 -11.34 11.07
CA SER A 446 -24.04 -12.80 11.02
C SER A 446 -22.61 -13.18 11.42
N THR A 447 -21.70 -13.34 10.46
CA THR A 447 -20.29 -13.68 10.73
C THR A 447 -19.48 -12.48 11.26
N ALA A 448 -20.01 -11.26 11.11
CA ALA A 448 -19.53 -10.03 11.72
C ALA A 448 -20.68 -9.36 12.51
N PRO A 449 -21.02 -9.88 13.72
CA PRO A 449 -22.24 -9.50 14.44
C PRO A 449 -22.27 -8.03 14.89
N ASN A 450 -21.10 -7.41 15.09
CA ASN A 450 -20.98 -6.04 15.58
C ASN A 450 -20.81 -4.98 14.47
N THR A 451 -20.76 -5.41 13.20
CA THR A 451 -20.64 -4.48 12.05
C THR A 451 -22.03 -4.14 11.52
N LEU A 452 -22.25 -2.88 11.16
CA LEU A 452 -23.54 -2.39 10.67
C LEU A 452 -23.71 -2.51 9.15
N ALA A 453 -22.61 -2.42 8.39
CA ALA A 453 -22.61 -2.48 6.94
C ALA A 453 -21.48 -3.38 6.39
N THR A 454 -21.59 -3.75 5.12
CA THR A 454 -20.56 -4.53 4.41
C THR A 454 -19.20 -3.81 4.45
N SER A 455 -18.11 -4.59 4.38
CA SER A 455 -16.75 -4.04 4.27
C SER A 455 -16.56 -3.18 3.01
N SER A 456 -17.30 -3.49 1.94
CA SER A 456 -17.40 -2.67 0.74
C SER A 456 -18.74 -2.91 0.03
N TYR A 457 -19.33 -1.84 -0.49
CA TYR A 457 -20.53 -1.90 -1.32
C TYR A 457 -20.27 -2.52 -2.70
N ILE A 458 -19.02 -2.78 -3.07
CA ILE A 458 -18.70 -3.49 -4.32
C ILE A 458 -19.20 -4.94 -4.31
N PHE A 459 -19.29 -5.55 -3.11
CA PHE A 459 -19.77 -6.91 -2.92
C PHE A 459 -21.29 -7.03 -3.00
N GLY A 460 -22.03 -5.92 -2.91
CA GLY A 460 -23.49 -5.90 -2.83
C GLY A 460 -24.03 -4.75 -1.98
N GLY A 461 -25.36 -4.65 -1.89
CA GLY A 461 -26.05 -3.63 -1.11
C GLY A 461 -26.52 -2.44 -1.94
N ASP A 462 -26.65 -1.29 -1.29
CA ASP A 462 -27.20 -0.08 -1.90
C ASP A 462 -26.15 0.71 -2.70
N ILE A 463 -26.64 1.54 -3.63
CA ILE A 463 -25.81 2.52 -4.34
C ILE A 463 -25.58 3.72 -3.41
N VAL A 464 -24.32 4.10 -3.21
CA VAL A 464 -23.95 5.30 -2.47
C VAL A 464 -23.63 6.40 -3.47
N SER A 465 -24.31 7.54 -3.35
CA SER A 465 -24.13 8.71 -4.22
C SER A 465 -23.79 9.94 -3.40
N VAL A 466 -22.91 10.79 -3.94
CA VAL A 466 -22.57 12.09 -3.36
C VAL A 466 -22.77 13.15 -4.43
N GLY A 467 -23.69 14.08 -4.17
CA GLY A 467 -24.19 14.99 -5.21
C GLY A 467 -24.88 14.21 -6.34
N SER A 468 -24.54 14.50 -7.59
CA SER A 468 -25.07 13.82 -8.77
C SER A 468 -24.24 12.61 -9.23
N LYS A 469 -23.19 12.24 -8.49
CA LYS A 469 -22.25 11.18 -8.86
C LYS A 469 -22.41 9.97 -7.96
N ILE A 470 -22.18 8.79 -8.52
CA ILE A 470 -22.13 7.52 -7.78
C ILE A 470 -20.75 7.42 -7.14
N ALA A 471 -20.68 7.34 -5.82
CA ALA A 471 -19.42 7.09 -5.11
C ALA A 471 -19.05 5.61 -5.24
N ILE A 472 -20.01 4.71 -5.03
CA ILE A 472 -19.82 3.27 -5.23
C ILE A 472 -21.16 2.59 -5.51
N MET A 473 -21.12 1.52 -6.29
CA MET A 473 -22.25 0.64 -6.52
C MET A 473 -21.82 -0.83 -6.55
N PRO A 474 -22.72 -1.78 -6.29
CA PRO A 474 -22.44 -3.21 -6.44
C PRO A 474 -21.90 -3.55 -7.82
N MET A 475 -20.76 -4.25 -7.87
CA MET A 475 -20.17 -4.72 -9.11
C MET A 475 -20.72 -6.12 -9.44
N LYS A 476 -21.53 -6.20 -10.50
CA LYS A 476 -22.05 -7.48 -10.99
C LYS A 476 -20.97 -8.19 -11.78
N LEU A 477 -20.57 -9.38 -11.33
CA LEU A 477 -19.62 -10.22 -12.05
C LEU A 477 -20.33 -11.12 -13.06
N SER A 478 -19.90 -11.04 -14.30
CA SER A 478 -20.53 -11.62 -15.50
C SER A 478 -19.60 -12.56 -16.26
N THR A 479 -20.07 -13.09 -17.39
CA THR A 479 -19.21 -13.83 -18.33
C THR A 479 -18.04 -12.96 -18.82
N ALA A 480 -18.25 -11.66 -19.04
CA ALA A 480 -17.17 -10.77 -19.46
C ALA A 480 -16.07 -10.67 -18.40
N ASP A 481 -16.45 -10.55 -17.13
CA ASP A 481 -15.49 -10.52 -16.02
C ASP A 481 -14.73 -11.84 -15.90
N PHE A 482 -15.42 -12.98 -16.06
CA PHE A 482 -14.78 -14.29 -16.07
C PHE A 482 -13.66 -14.37 -17.13
N LEU A 483 -13.92 -13.90 -18.36
CA LEU A 483 -12.94 -13.89 -19.44
C LEU A 483 -11.74 -13.01 -19.11
N VAL A 484 -11.97 -11.77 -18.65
CA VAL A 484 -10.89 -10.82 -18.32
C VAL A 484 -10.03 -11.32 -17.16
N HIS A 485 -10.63 -11.92 -16.13
CA HIS A 485 -9.87 -12.47 -15.00
C HIS A 485 -8.97 -13.65 -15.42
N HIS A 486 -9.40 -14.46 -16.40
CA HIS A 486 -8.53 -15.51 -16.95
C HIS A 486 -7.42 -14.94 -17.84
N ILE A 487 -7.61 -13.79 -18.49
CA ILE A 487 -6.53 -13.05 -19.15
C ILE A 487 -5.53 -12.52 -18.11
N HIS A 488 -5.99 -11.96 -16.99
CA HIS A 488 -5.09 -11.55 -15.90
C HIS A 488 -4.29 -12.74 -15.36
N ALA A 489 -4.94 -13.88 -15.13
CA ALA A 489 -4.26 -15.10 -14.71
C ALA A 489 -3.22 -15.52 -15.75
N PHE A 490 -3.57 -15.57 -17.04
CA PHE A 490 -2.66 -15.90 -18.12
C PHE A 490 -1.41 -15.00 -18.14
N THR A 491 -1.60 -13.68 -18.15
CA THR A 491 -0.48 -12.73 -18.24
C THR A 491 0.42 -12.79 -17.01
N ILE A 492 -0.16 -12.90 -15.81
CA ILE A 492 0.62 -13.07 -14.56
C ILE A 492 1.43 -14.36 -14.60
N HIS A 493 0.85 -15.49 -15.01
CA HIS A 493 1.56 -16.77 -15.07
C HIS A 493 2.69 -16.75 -16.09
N VAL A 494 2.50 -16.10 -17.25
CA VAL A 494 3.58 -15.91 -18.24
C VAL A 494 4.69 -15.03 -17.67
N THR A 495 4.37 -13.95 -16.97
CA THR A 495 5.37 -13.12 -16.28
C THR A 495 6.14 -13.95 -15.24
N VAL A 496 5.46 -14.71 -14.40
CA VAL A 496 6.11 -15.59 -13.42
C VAL A 496 6.97 -16.65 -14.11
N LEU A 497 6.53 -17.23 -15.23
CA LEU A 497 7.33 -18.19 -16.01
C LEU A 497 8.65 -17.58 -16.46
N ILE A 498 8.63 -16.37 -17.00
CA ILE A 498 9.82 -15.67 -17.49
C ILE A 498 10.75 -15.37 -16.31
N LEU A 499 10.22 -14.75 -15.25
CA LEU A 499 10.99 -14.31 -14.10
C LEU A 499 11.59 -15.50 -13.33
N LEU A 500 10.78 -16.51 -13.01
CA LEU A 500 11.21 -17.69 -12.26
C LEU A 500 12.22 -18.53 -13.05
N LYS A 501 12.03 -18.68 -14.37
CA LYS A 501 13.04 -19.32 -15.23
C LYS A 501 14.36 -18.56 -15.20
N GLY A 502 14.32 -17.22 -15.23
CA GLY A 502 15.51 -16.38 -15.08
C GLY A 502 16.27 -16.68 -13.78
N VAL A 503 15.56 -16.74 -12.65
CA VAL A 503 16.15 -17.04 -11.33
C VAL A 503 16.73 -18.47 -11.26
N LEU A 504 15.95 -19.48 -11.63
CA LEU A 504 16.33 -20.89 -11.46
C LEU A 504 17.45 -21.35 -12.38
N TYR A 505 17.60 -20.72 -13.55
CA TYR A 505 18.62 -21.05 -14.55
C TYR A 505 19.77 -20.04 -14.57
N ALA A 506 19.82 -19.09 -13.64
CA ALA A 506 20.85 -18.05 -13.60
C ALA A 506 22.28 -18.61 -13.48
N ARG A 507 22.44 -19.75 -12.78
CA ARG A 507 23.76 -20.37 -12.56
C ARG A 507 24.17 -21.40 -13.60
N SER A 508 23.21 -22.15 -14.11
CA SER A 508 23.47 -23.26 -15.03
C SER A 508 22.20 -23.67 -15.76
N SER A 509 22.38 -24.29 -16.91
CA SER A 509 21.35 -24.93 -17.71
C SER A 509 21.93 -26.15 -18.42
N LYS A 510 21.09 -26.94 -19.09
CA LYS A 510 21.59 -28.04 -19.93
C LYS A 510 22.45 -27.55 -21.10
N LEU A 511 22.22 -26.32 -21.56
CA LEU A 511 22.94 -25.72 -22.69
C LEU A 511 24.27 -25.07 -22.26
N ILE A 512 24.25 -24.39 -21.12
CA ILE A 512 25.41 -23.73 -20.51
C ILE A 512 25.57 -24.31 -19.09
N PRO A 513 26.40 -25.35 -18.93
CA PRO A 513 26.56 -26.11 -17.68
C PRO A 513 27.03 -25.30 -16.48
#